data_AF-A0A841CQ25-F1
#
_entry.id   AF-A0A841CQ25-F1
#
_cell.length_a   1.000
_cell.length_b   1.000
_cell.length_c   1.000
_cell.angle_alpha   90.00
_cell.angle_beta   90.00
_cell.angle_gamma   90.00
#
_symmetry.space_group_name_H-M   'P 1'
#
loop_
_entity.id
_entity.type
_entity.pdbx_description
1 polymer ?
#
loop_
_entity_poly.entity_id
_entity_poly.type
_entity_poly.pdbx_seq_one_letter_code
_entity_poly.pdbx_strand_id
1 'polypeptide(L)' 'MHNRTVPRAPADDPEAVELMRTYLTDIIDRHHGRPATDAEVDQAVVEDPVDDLDAFFVARHHGRPLGCAGSGWSARKPPS' A
#
# COMPACT_ATOMS: atom_id res chain seq x y z
N MET A 1 9.70 2.35 -27.26
CA MET A 1 8.41 2.17 -26.56
C MET A 1 8.71 1.52 -25.21
N HIS A 2 8.42 2.18 -24.09
CA HIS A 2 8.63 1.61 -22.75
C HIS A 2 7.33 0.92 -22.30
N ASN A 3 7.37 -0.38 -22.05
CA ASN A 3 6.19 -1.15 -21.64
C ASN A 3 5.93 -0.93 -20.14
N ARG A 4 4.74 -0.42 -19.80
CA ARG A 4 4.26 -0.19 -18.44
C ARG A 4 2.99 -1.01 -18.23
N THR A 5 2.97 -1.83 -17.17
CA THR A 5 1.80 -2.63 -16.80
C THR A 5 1.49 -2.41 -15.32
N VAL A 6 0.19 -2.49 -14.99
CA VAL A 6 -0.33 -2.33 -13.62
C VAL A 6 -1.35 -3.45 -13.34
N PRO A 7 -0.90 -4.71 -13.23
CA PRO A 7 -1.80 -5.81 -12.95
C PRO A 7 -2.35 -5.72 -11.52
N ARG A 8 -3.57 -6.19 -11.30
CA ARG A 8 -4.12 -6.42 -9.96
C ARG A 8 -3.33 -7.55 -9.31
N ALA A 9 -2.84 -7.33 -8.09
CA ALA A 9 -2.27 -8.36 -7.25
C ALA A 9 -3.23 -8.70 -6.11
N PRO A 10 -3.25 -9.96 -5.61
CA PRO A 10 -3.80 -10.27 -4.31
C PRO A 10 -3.16 -9.41 -3.21
N ALA A 11 -3.92 -9.01 -2.19
CA ALA A 11 -3.41 -8.18 -1.10
C ALA A 11 -2.41 -8.93 -0.20
N ASP A 12 -2.47 -10.26 -0.17
CA ASP A 12 -1.55 -11.16 0.54
C ASP A 12 -0.31 -11.55 -0.28
N ASP A 13 -0.19 -11.07 -1.52
CA ASP A 13 1.00 -11.29 -2.33
C ASP A 13 2.24 -10.66 -1.66
N PRO A 14 3.36 -11.39 -1.48
CA PRO A 14 4.53 -10.86 -0.78
C PRO A 14 5.10 -9.56 -1.39
N GLU A 15 5.04 -9.40 -2.71
CA GLU A 15 5.52 -8.18 -3.39
C GLU A 15 4.55 -7.02 -3.15
N ALA A 16 3.24 -7.29 -3.09
CA ALA A 16 2.24 -6.29 -2.73
C ALA A 16 2.41 -5.82 -1.27
N VAL A 17 2.65 -6.75 -0.34
CA VAL A 17 2.89 -6.46 1.08
C VAL A 17 4.16 -5.63 1.26
N GLU A 18 5.27 -6.00 0.63
CA GLU A 18 6.54 -5.26 0.72
C GLU A 18 6.39 -3.81 0.21
N LEU A 19 5.70 -3.65 -0.91
CA LEU A 19 5.50 -2.34 -1.52
C LEU A 19 4.56 -1.46 -0.69
N MET A 20 3.50 -2.04 -0.13
CA MET A 20 2.62 -1.35 0.82
C MET A 20 3.40 -0.88 2.06
N ARG A 21 4.21 -1.76 2.68
CA ARG A 21 5.02 -1.38 3.86
C ARG A 21 6.00 -0.25 3.53
N THR A 22 6.60 -0.29 2.34
CA THR A 22 7.45 0.79 1.83
C THR A 22 6.69 2.11 1.72
N TYR A 23 5.47 2.07 1.19
CA TYR A 23 4.60 3.25 1.07
C TYR A 23 4.18 3.82 2.42
N LEU A 24 3.81 2.97 3.38
CA LEU A 24 3.47 3.39 4.74
C LEU A 24 4.66 4.00 5.46
N THR A 25 5.85 3.42 5.29
CA THR A 25 7.11 3.99 5.81
C THR A 25 7.30 5.41 5.29
N ASP A 26 7.18 5.65 3.99
CA ASP A 26 7.31 6.99 3.41
C ASP A 26 6.25 7.99 3.91
N ILE A 27 5.01 7.54 4.14
CA ILE A 27 3.97 8.40 4.74
C ILE A 27 4.35 8.79 6.17
N ILE A 28 4.71 7.81 6.99
CA ILE A 28 5.01 8.00 8.41
C ILE A 28 6.26 8.89 8.55
N ASP A 29 7.29 8.64 7.73
CA ASP A 29 8.50 9.46 7.63
C ASP A 29 8.17 10.93 7.42
N ARG A 30 7.34 11.21 6.41
CA ARG A 30 6.94 12.58 6.04
C ARG A 30 6.01 13.21 7.05
N HIS A 31 5.12 12.44 7.65
CA HIS A 31 4.16 12.92 8.64
C HIS A 31 4.84 13.34 9.94
N HIS A 32 5.80 12.54 10.41
CA HIS A 32 6.53 12.82 11.65
C HIS A 32 7.82 13.61 11.46
N GLY A 33 8.31 13.74 10.22
CA GLY A 33 9.59 14.40 9.92
C GLY A 33 10.81 13.66 10.46
N ARG A 34 10.67 12.36 10.74
CA ARG A 34 11.73 11.46 11.25
C ARG A 34 11.53 10.06 10.68
N PRO A 35 12.57 9.23 10.60
CA PRO A 35 12.42 7.84 10.17
C PRO A 35 11.36 7.09 11.00
N ALA A 36 10.45 6.43 10.30
CA ALA A 36 9.41 5.57 10.80
C ALA A 36 10.03 4.32 11.42
N THR A 37 9.40 3.85 12.48
CA THR A 37 9.76 2.59 13.13
C THR A 37 8.92 1.45 12.57
N ASP A 38 9.46 0.23 12.60
CA ASP A 38 8.73 -0.97 12.17
C ASP A 38 7.40 -1.12 12.93
N ALA A 39 7.36 -0.74 14.21
CA ALA A 39 6.15 -0.79 15.03
C ALA A 39 5.07 0.20 14.58
N GLU A 40 5.44 1.39 14.11
CA GLU A 40 4.50 2.37 13.56
C GLU A 40 3.92 1.88 12.23
N VAL A 41 4.75 1.24 11.40
CA VAL A 41 4.30 0.61 10.14
C VAL A 41 3.37 -0.56 10.43
N ASP A 42 3.70 -1.42 11.39
CA ASP A 42 2.85 -2.54 11.81
C ASP A 42 1.51 -2.05 12.34
N GLN A 43 1.52 -1.00 13.15
CA GLN A 43 0.31 -0.39 13.67
C GLN A 43 -0.56 0.19 12.54
N ALA A 44 0.04 0.87 11.56
CA ALA A 44 -0.68 1.41 10.41
C ALA A 44 -1.33 0.29 9.56
N VAL A 45 -0.68 -0.87 9.43
CA VAL A 45 -1.26 -2.05 8.74
C VAL A 45 -2.47 -2.60 9.49
N VAL A 46 -2.47 -2.55 10.83
CA VAL A 46 -3.62 -2.98 11.65
C VAL A 46 -4.76 -1.98 11.61
N GLU A 47 -4.44 -0.68 11.59
CA GLU A 47 -5.44 0.41 11.62
C GLU A 47 -6.19 0.58 10.30
N ASP A 48 -5.49 0.41 9.18
CA ASP A 48 -6.07 0.45 7.83
C ASP A 48 -5.67 -0.80 7.06
N PRO A 49 -6.31 -1.95 7.38
CA PRO A 49 -5.94 -3.21 6.79
C PRO A 49 -6.33 -3.19 5.31
N VAL A 50 -5.33 -3.43 4.46
CA VAL A 50 -5.47 -3.37 3.00
C VAL A 50 -6.23 -4.56 2.41
N ASP A 51 -6.72 -5.47 3.25
CA ASP A 51 -7.59 -6.59 2.86
C ASP A 51 -9.00 -6.13 2.47
N ASP A 52 -9.42 -4.94 2.92
CA ASP A 52 -10.64 -4.23 2.48
C ASP A 52 -10.44 -3.40 1.19
N LEU A 53 -9.28 -3.50 0.51
CA LEU A 53 -9.07 -2.88 -0.80
C LEU A 53 -9.68 -3.74 -1.92
N ASP A 54 -10.65 -3.19 -2.64
CA ASP A 54 -11.23 -3.81 -3.84
C ASP A 54 -10.15 -4.17 -4.89
N ALA A 55 -9.10 -3.33 -4.98
CA ALA A 55 -7.94 -3.58 -5.81
C ALA A 55 -6.67 -2.89 -5.30
N PHE A 56 -5.56 -3.64 -5.33
CA PHE A 56 -4.20 -3.14 -5.17
C PHE A 56 -3.46 -3.19 -6.52
N PHE A 57 -2.78 -2.11 -6.85
CA PHE A 57 -2.12 -1.89 -8.13
C PHE A 57 -0.63 -1.65 -7.91
N VAL A 58 0.22 -2.41 -8.61
CA VAL A 58 1.68 -2.21 -8.61
C VAL A 58 2.13 -1.72 -9.98
N ALA A 59 2.66 -0.51 -10.03
CA ALA A 59 3.26 0.03 -11.25
C ALA A 59 4.65 -0.59 -11.46
N ARG A 60 4.85 -1.27 -12.60
CA ARG A 60 6.15 -1.85 -12.97
C ARG A 60 6.73 -1.20 -14.24
N HIS A 61 8.06 -1.11 -14.29
CA HIS A 61 8.83 -0.68 -15.46
C HIS A 61 9.99 -1.65 -15.69
N HIS A 62 10.02 -2.33 -16.85
CA HIS A 62 10.95 -3.43 -17.13
C HIS A 62 10.96 -4.52 -16.05
N GLY A 63 9.78 -4.87 -15.51
CA GLY A 63 9.64 -5.88 -14.47
C GLY A 63 10.04 -5.43 -13.06
N ARG A 64 10.54 -4.20 -12.90
CA ARG A 64 10.87 -3.63 -11.58
C ARG A 64 9.71 -2.81 -11.02
N PRO A 65 9.29 -3.02 -9.77
CA PRO A 65 8.27 -2.18 -9.12
C PRO A 65 8.77 -0.74 -8.96
N LEU A 66 7.88 0.22 -9.19
CA LEU A 66 8.14 1.66 -9.07
C LEU A 66 7.17 2.38 -8.13
N GLY A 67 6.05 1.76 -7.75
CA GLY A 67 5.07 2.34 -6.84
C GLY A 67 3.76 1.56 -6.80
N CYS A 68 2.91 1.87 -5.82
CA CYS A 68 1.60 1.24 -5.64
C CYS A 68 0.44 2.24 -5.58
N ALA A 69 -0.77 1.77 -5.86
CA ALA A 69 -2.03 2.46 -5.58
C ALA A 69 -3.07 1.46 -5.07
N GLY A 70 -3.85 1.84 -4.06
CA GLY A 70 -5.01 1.09 -3.60
C GLY A 70 -6.30 1.84 -3.96
N SER A 71 -7.34 1.11 -4.36
CA SER A 71 -8.70 1.64 -4.36
C SER A 71 -9.51 0.87 -3.30
N GLY A 72 -9.91 1.56 -2.25
CA GLY A 72 -10.88 1.06 -1.28
C GLY A 72 -12.14 1.92 -1.34
N TRP A 73 -13.31 1.32 -1.54
CA TRP A 73 -14.56 1.99 -1.19
C TRP A 73 -14.79 1.82 0.32
N SER A 74 -14.50 2.85 1.11
CA SER A 74 -14.97 2.89 2.50
C SER A 74 -16.39 3.46 2.54
N ALA A 75 -17.40 2.58 2.54
CA ALA A 75 -18.69 2.95 3.11
C ALA A 75 -18.48 3.04 4.62
N ARG A 76 -18.08 4.21 5.13
CA ARG A 76 -18.20 4.49 6.57
C ARG A 76 -19.62 4.12 6.99
N LYS A 77 -19.76 3.02 7.74
CA LYS A 77 -21.01 2.61 8.36
C LYS A 77 -21.42 3.74 9.31
N PRO A 78 -22.60 4.38 9.17
CA PRO A 78 -23.05 5.32 10.19
C PRO A 78 -23.21 4.58 11.52
N PRO A 79 -22.87 5.20 12.67
CA PRO A 79 -22.95 4.55 13.96
C PRO A 79 -24.39 4.16 14.27
N SER A 80 -24.57 2.95 14.81
CA SER A 80 -25.82 2.43 15.36
C SER A 80 -26.22 3.14 16.64
#